data_AF-A0A4R4TBU3-F1
#
_entry.id   AF-A0A4R4TBU3-F1
#
_cell.length_a   1.000
_cell.length_b   1.000
_cell.length_c   1.000
_cell.angle_alpha   90.00
_cell.angle_beta   90.00
_cell.angle_gamma   90.00
#
_symmetry.space_group_name_H-M   'P 1'
#
loop_
_entity.id
_entity.type
_entity.pdbx_description
1 polymer ?
#
loop_
_entity_poly.entity_id
_entity_poly.type
_entity_poly.pdbx_seq_one_letter_code
_entity_poly.pdbx_strand_id
1 'polypeptide(L)'
;MSVSAEKPGDRGLWPGGLALIAVATLALAARRRHPVAVLVICVAAPPLYYPMGYPDGPVVLVLWVALFTAAVECRLAVSLGAVIVVNAGFLGAAVIDGDGGGDAQAIVDARGVASLSMGLLLTVALGQYVRSRRDRAEAAERRAAEAERDREAEARRRATAERLRIARELHDVLAHQISLINVQAGAALHRRDDADRADADRAYAALEAIKSASKDTLRELRGVLGVLRQADAEDPAGAVPSPSLDRVGVLLEQAAAAGLTVRRAGDLARPPGGSPGD
;
A
#
# COMPACT_ATOMS: atom_id res chain seq x y z
N MET A 1 39.14 -41.10 -58.05
CA MET A 1 40.08 -40.23 -57.31
C MET A 1 39.25 -39.12 -56.67
N SER A 2 38.72 -39.38 -55.47
CA SER A 2 37.82 -38.48 -54.73
C SER A 2 38.37 -38.35 -53.32
N VAL A 3 39.07 -37.24 -53.07
CA VAL A 3 39.62 -36.89 -51.76
C VAL A 3 38.44 -36.48 -50.88
N SER A 4 38.15 -37.31 -49.88
CA SER A 4 37.15 -37.02 -48.84
C SER A 4 37.73 -36.00 -47.88
N ALA A 5 37.09 -34.83 -47.78
CA ALA A 5 37.33 -33.86 -46.72
C ALA A 5 36.74 -34.41 -45.42
N GLU A 6 37.61 -34.79 -44.50
CA GLU A 6 37.28 -35.25 -43.16
C GLU A 6 36.71 -34.05 -42.35
N LYS A 7 35.42 -34.12 -42.00
CA LYS A 7 34.79 -33.16 -41.09
C LYS A 7 35.46 -33.28 -39.71
N PRO A 8 35.95 -32.20 -39.08
CA PRO A 8 36.54 -32.29 -37.76
C PRO A 8 35.48 -32.81 -36.78
N GLY A 9 35.81 -33.93 -36.15
CA GLY A 9 34.92 -34.77 -35.38
C GLY A 9 34.18 -34.01 -34.28
N ASP A 10 32.92 -34.39 -34.13
CA ASP A 10 31.99 -34.05 -33.08
C ASP A 10 32.58 -34.49 -31.72
N ARG A 11 33.42 -33.63 -31.12
CA ARG A 11 34.01 -33.86 -29.80
C ARG A 11 32.95 -33.54 -28.75
N GLY A 12 32.10 -34.53 -28.49
CA GLY A 12 31.04 -34.49 -27.48
C GLY A 12 31.54 -33.88 -26.16
N LEU A 13 30.73 -32.95 -25.63
CA LEU A 13 30.85 -32.23 -24.35
C LEU A 13 31.79 -32.92 -23.35
N TRP A 14 33.08 -32.57 -23.40
CA TRP A 14 34.09 -33.07 -22.48
C TRP A 14 33.71 -32.71 -21.03
N PRO A 15 34.13 -33.52 -20.03
CA PRO A 15 33.89 -33.23 -18.61
C PRO A 15 34.35 -31.83 -18.17
N GLY A 16 35.33 -31.23 -18.87
CA GLY A 16 35.75 -29.85 -18.67
C GLY A 16 34.68 -28.81 -19.04
N GLY A 17 33.88 -29.03 -20.09
CA GLY A 17 32.78 -28.15 -20.48
C GLY A 17 31.63 -28.19 -19.48
N LEU A 18 31.29 -29.38 -18.97
CA LEU A 18 30.31 -29.55 -17.90
C LEU A 18 30.79 -28.93 -16.59
N ALA A 19 32.09 -29.07 -16.25
CA ALA A 19 32.67 -28.41 -15.09
C ALA A 19 32.60 -26.88 -15.21
N LEU A 20 32.85 -26.32 -16.40
CA LEU A 20 32.72 -24.89 -16.66
C LEU A 20 31.27 -24.40 -16.51
N ILE A 21 30.30 -25.16 -17.04
CA ILE A 21 28.87 -24.85 -16.90
C ILE A 21 28.46 -24.93 -15.42
N ALA A 22 28.90 -25.95 -14.69
CA ALA A 22 28.63 -26.10 -13.26
C ALA A 22 29.22 -24.94 -12.45
N VAL A 23 30.45 -24.54 -12.73
CA VAL A 23 31.11 -23.37 -12.10
C VAL A 23 30.37 -22.08 -12.45
N ALA A 24 29.99 -21.87 -13.71
CA ALA A 24 29.21 -20.71 -14.12
C ALA A 24 27.83 -20.66 -13.43
N THR A 25 27.17 -21.80 -13.28
CA THR A 25 25.87 -21.92 -12.61
C THR A 25 25.98 -21.68 -11.10
N LEU A 26 27.04 -22.21 -10.47
CA LEU A 26 27.35 -21.99 -9.05
C LEU A 26 27.72 -20.52 -8.78
N ALA A 27 28.47 -19.89 -9.70
CA ALA A 27 28.78 -18.48 -9.66
C ALA A 27 27.51 -17.61 -9.84
N LEU A 28 26.58 -18.02 -10.70
CA LEU A 28 25.26 -17.39 -10.81
C LEU A 28 24.44 -17.53 -9.51
N ALA A 29 24.55 -18.64 -8.78
CA ALA A 29 23.89 -18.79 -7.48
C ALA A 29 24.51 -17.83 -6.42
N ALA A 30 25.83 -17.60 -6.48
CA ALA A 30 26.53 -16.66 -5.61
C ALA A 30 26.33 -15.18 -5.98
N ARG A 31 25.76 -14.87 -7.17
CA ARG A 31 25.59 -13.50 -7.69
C ARG A 31 24.77 -12.57 -6.79
N ARG A 32 23.89 -13.15 -5.96
CA ARG A 32 23.07 -12.40 -4.99
C ARG A 32 23.84 -11.95 -3.75
N ARG A 33 25.00 -12.56 -3.45
CA ARG A 33 25.81 -12.22 -2.26
C ARG A 33 27.13 -11.53 -2.64
N HIS A 34 27.75 -11.91 -3.75
CA HIS A 34 29.04 -11.35 -4.18
C HIS A 34 29.08 -11.04 -5.70
N PRO A 35 28.26 -10.09 -6.19
CA PRO A 35 28.16 -9.78 -7.62
C PRO A 35 29.50 -9.32 -8.24
N VAL A 36 30.36 -8.64 -7.47
CA VAL A 36 31.68 -8.19 -7.93
C VAL A 36 32.65 -9.37 -8.11
N ALA A 37 32.66 -10.34 -7.19
CA ALA A 37 33.54 -11.50 -7.29
C ALA A 37 33.19 -12.37 -8.51
N VAL A 38 31.89 -12.55 -8.76
CA VAL A 38 31.39 -13.26 -9.94
C VAL A 38 31.79 -12.53 -11.22
N LEU A 39 31.65 -11.20 -11.27
CA LEU A 39 32.06 -10.40 -12.41
C LEU A 39 33.57 -10.54 -12.69
N VAL A 40 34.41 -10.47 -11.66
CA VAL A 40 35.87 -10.65 -11.80
C VAL A 40 36.21 -12.02 -12.39
N ILE A 41 35.57 -13.09 -11.89
CA ILE A 41 35.79 -14.46 -12.40
C ILE A 41 35.35 -14.56 -13.87
N CYS A 42 34.17 -14.02 -14.21
CA CYS A 42 33.65 -14.06 -15.57
C CYS A 42 34.45 -13.20 -16.55
N VAL A 43 35.06 -12.10 -16.09
CA VAL A 43 35.95 -11.26 -16.89
C VAL A 43 37.32 -11.91 -17.08
N ALA A 44 37.80 -12.67 -16.09
CA ALA A 44 39.08 -13.39 -16.17
C ALA A 44 39.00 -14.69 -17.01
N ALA A 45 37.83 -15.30 -17.17
CA ALA A 45 37.68 -16.58 -17.87
C ALA A 45 38.02 -16.53 -19.38
N PRO A 46 37.58 -15.52 -20.17
CA PRO A 46 37.89 -15.45 -21.60
C PRO A 46 39.39 -15.47 -21.96
N PRO A 47 40.26 -14.63 -21.35
CA PRO A 47 41.69 -14.66 -21.68
C PRO A 47 42.39 -15.96 -21.29
N LEU A 48 41.84 -16.77 -20.38
CA LEU A 48 42.34 -18.11 -20.08
C LEU A 48 41.78 -19.20 -21.02
N TYR A 49 40.57 -19.00 -21.56
CA TYR A 49 39.84 -19.98 -22.35
C TYR A 49 40.21 -19.96 -23.83
N TYR A 50 40.34 -18.77 -24.44
CA TYR A 50 40.60 -18.62 -25.87
C TYR A 50 41.94 -19.20 -26.36
N PRO A 51 43.07 -19.06 -25.63
CA PRO A 51 44.35 -19.65 -26.04
C PRO A 51 44.35 -21.19 -26.11
N MET A 52 43.37 -21.85 -25.48
CA MET A 52 43.26 -23.31 -25.48
C MET A 52 42.52 -23.88 -26.72
N GLY A 53 42.07 -23.02 -27.64
CA GLY A 53 41.46 -23.44 -28.92
C GLY A 53 40.08 -24.08 -28.78
N TYR A 54 39.36 -23.79 -27.68
CA TYR A 54 37.98 -24.24 -27.52
C TYR A 54 37.02 -23.40 -28.37
N PRO A 55 35.90 -23.98 -28.87
CA PRO A 55 34.90 -23.24 -29.64
C PRO A 55 34.30 -22.06 -28.86
N ASP A 56 33.90 -21.02 -29.59
CA ASP A 56 33.08 -19.91 -29.09
C ASP A 56 31.82 -20.48 -28.40
N GLY A 57 31.88 -20.51 -27.07
CA GLY A 57 30.97 -21.29 -26.24
C GLY A 57 30.10 -20.45 -25.29
N PRO A 58 29.39 -21.10 -24.35
CA PRO A 58 28.50 -20.46 -23.37
C PRO A 58 29.15 -19.38 -22.48
N VAL A 59 30.47 -19.23 -22.52
CA VAL A 59 31.25 -18.24 -21.77
C VAL A 59 30.80 -16.80 -22.09
N VAL A 60 30.49 -16.49 -23.36
CA VAL A 60 30.01 -15.16 -23.74
C VAL A 60 28.67 -14.87 -23.08
N LEU A 61 27.70 -15.79 -23.15
CA LEU A 61 26.40 -15.63 -22.50
C LEU A 61 26.53 -15.44 -20.98
N VAL A 62 27.44 -16.16 -20.33
CA VAL A 62 27.72 -16.02 -18.89
C VAL A 62 28.26 -14.62 -18.58
N LEU A 63 29.16 -14.08 -19.41
CA LEU A 63 29.67 -12.71 -19.27
C LEU A 63 28.55 -11.68 -19.38
N TRP A 64 27.66 -11.81 -20.36
CA TRP A 64 26.51 -10.91 -20.53
C TRP A 64 25.58 -10.92 -19.31
N VAL A 65 25.28 -12.11 -18.77
CA VAL A 65 24.43 -12.24 -17.57
C VAL A 65 25.12 -11.69 -16.33
N ALA A 66 26.42 -11.92 -16.17
CA ALA A 66 27.20 -11.38 -15.06
C ALA A 66 27.27 -9.84 -15.11
N LEU A 67 27.51 -9.28 -16.29
CA LEU A 67 27.56 -7.84 -16.51
C LEU A 67 26.19 -7.18 -16.29
N PHE A 68 25.11 -7.78 -16.80
CA PHE A 68 23.76 -7.31 -16.54
C PHE A 68 23.44 -7.30 -15.04
N THR A 69 23.78 -8.39 -14.34
CA THR A 69 23.57 -8.49 -12.89
C THR A 69 24.36 -7.41 -12.14
N ALA A 70 25.64 -7.21 -12.49
CA ALA A 70 26.45 -6.15 -11.91
C ALA A 70 25.89 -4.75 -12.21
N ALA A 71 25.34 -4.52 -13.40
CA ALA A 71 24.73 -3.24 -13.75
C ALA A 71 23.45 -2.96 -12.94
N VAL A 72 22.67 -3.99 -12.61
CA VAL A 72 21.47 -3.84 -11.77
C VAL A 72 21.84 -3.64 -10.29
N GLU A 73 22.80 -4.40 -9.78
CA GLU A 73 23.05 -4.50 -8.33
C GLU A 73 24.23 -3.62 -7.83
N CYS A 74 25.20 -3.29 -8.69
CA CYS A 74 26.43 -2.58 -8.31
C CYS A 74 26.48 -1.14 -8.84
N ARG A 75 27.51 -0.38 -8.42
CA ARG A 75 27.78 0.98 -8.92
C ARG A 75 28.15 0.94 -10.41
N LEU A 76 27.73 1.95 -11.18
CA LEU A 76 28.07 2.11 -12.61
C LEU A 76 29.58 1.96 -12.88
N ALA A 77 30.43 2.48 -11.99
CA ALA A 77 31.89 2.39 -12.11
C ALA A 77 32.40 0.94 -12.17
N VAL A 78 31.76 0.00 -11.45
CA VAL A 78 32.15 -1.42 -11.47
C VAL A 78 31.82 -2.05 -12.81
N SER A 79 30.62 -1.79 -13.34
CA SER A 79 30.20 -2.30 -14.64
C SER A 79 31.02 -1.71 -15.79
N LEU A 80 31.29 -0.40 -15.76
CA LEU A 80 32.15 0.27 -16.75
C LEU A 80 33.60 -0.25 -16.67
N GLY A 81 34.12 -0.44 -15.45
CA GLY A 81 35.43 -1.05 -15.24
C GLY A 81 35.53 -2.43 -15.89
N ALA A 82 34.51 -3.28 -15.74
CA ALA A 82 34.46 -4.58 -16.40
C ALA A 82 34.42 -4.47 -17.93
N VAL A 83 33.65 -3.53 -18.50
CA VAL A 83 33.65 -3.29 -19.95
C VAL A 83 35.03 -2.87 -20.45
N ILE A 84 35.73 -2.01 -19.72
CA ILE A 84 37.10 -1.58 -20.06
C ILE A 84 38.06 -2.77 -20.01
N VAL A 85 38.01 -3.58 -18.95
CA VAL A 85 38.91 -4.74 -18.80
C VAL A 85 38.69 -5.78 -19.91
N VAL A 86 37.42 -6.08 -20.24
CA VAL A 86 37.10 -7.02 -21.34
C VAL A 86 37.64 -6.50 -22.67
N ASN A 87 37.46 -5.22 -22.97
CA ASN A 87 37.98 -4.62 -24.21
C ASN A 87 39.51 -4.57 -24.25
N ALA A 88 40.15 -4.24 -23.13
CA ALA A 88 41.61 -4.25 -23.02
C ALA A 88 42.18 -5.66 -23.23
N GLY A 89 41.52 -6.69 -22.69
CA GLY A 89 41.90 -8.08 -22.91
C GLY A 89 41.79 -8.51 -24.36
N PHE A 90 40.70 -8.12 -25.04
CA PHE A 90 40.50 -8.45 -26.45
C PHE A 90 41.49 -7.72 -27.37
N LEU A 91 41.76 -6.44 -27.11
CA LEU A 91 42.77 -5.67 -27.83
C LEU A 91 44.18 -6.22 -27.60
N GLY A 92 44.51 -6.62 -26.36
CA GLY A 92 45.78 -7.24 -26.03
C GLY A 92 46.00 -8.56 -26.77
N ALA A 93 44.98 -9.41 -26.86
CA ALA A 93 45.04 -10.65 -27.64
C ALA A 93 45.28 -10.39 -29.13
N ALA A 94 44.56 -9.43 -29.72
CA ALA A 94 44.73 -9.06 -31.13
C ALA A 94 46.15 -8.53 -31.46
N VAL A 95 46.80 -7.82 -30.51
CA VAL A 95 48.19 -7.36 -30.68
C VAL A 95 49.18 -8.52 -30.61
N ILE A 96 48.95 -9.52 -29.75
CA ILE A 96 49.83 -10.68 -29.59
C ILE A 96 49.75 -11.62 -30.80
N ASP A 97 48.56 -11.79 -31.39
CA ASP A 97 48.36 -12.60 -32.60
C ASP A 97 48.73 -11.86 -33.90
N GLY A 98 49.09 -10.56 -33.80
CA GLY A 98 49.21 -9.60 -34.89
C GLY A 98 50.40 -9.76 -35.85
N ASP A 99 51.18 -10.83 -35.77
CA ASP A 99 52.38 -11.03 -36.62
C ASP A 99 52.07 -11.61 -38.03
N GLY A 100 50.81 -11.68 -38.49
CA GLY A 100 50.51 -12.35 -39.79
C GLY A 100 49.24 -12.01 -40.58
N GLY A 101 48.38 -11.08 -40.16
CA GLY A 101 47.13 -10.77 -40.88
C GLY A 101 47.18 -9.44 -41.65
N GLY A 102 46.93 -9.45 -42.96
CA GLY A 102 46.87 -8.22 -43.77
C GLY A 102 45.71 -7.27 -43.39
N ASP A 103 45.65 -6.08 -44.02
CA ASP A 103 44.71 -4.98 -43.72
C ASP A 103 43.23 -5.41 -43.56
N ALA A 104 42.79 -6.45 -44.29
CA ALA A 104 41.42 -6.96 -44.21
C ALA A 104 41.10 -7.65 -42.86
N GLN A 105 42.06 -8.35 -42.25
CA GLN A 105 41.85 -9.04 -40.97
C GLN A 105 41.74 -8.04 -39.81
N ALA A 106 42.59 -7.00 -39.82
CA ALA A 106 42.54 -5.92 -38.85
C ALA A 106 41.19 -5.17 -38.86
N ILE A 107 40.58 -4.98 -40.04
CA ILE A 107 39.26 -4.36 -40.17
C ILE A 107 38.15 -5.26 -39.60
N VAL A 108 38.22 -6.58 -39.80
CA VAL A 108 37.25 -7.54 -39.27
C VAL A 108 37.34 -7.60 -37.74
N ASP A 109 38.55 -7.64 -37.19
CA ASP A 109 38.77 -7.66 -35.74
C ASP A 109 38.30 -6.36 -35.08
N ALA A 110 38.60 -5.20 -35.68
CA ALA A 110 38.13 -3.90 -35.20
C ALA A 110 36.59 -3.81 -35.20
N ARG A 111 35.93 -4.35 -36.24
CA ARG A 111 34.46 -4.44 -36.29
C ARG A 111 33.90 -5.35 -35.21
N GLY A 112 34.52 -6.51 -34.97
CA GLY A 112 34.13 -7.44 -33.90
C GLY A 112 34.21 -6.79 -32.52
N VAL A 113 35.31 -6.11 -32.22
CA VAL A 113 35.52 -5.37 -30.96
C VAL A 113 34.47 -4.27 -30.79
N ALA A 114 34.18 -3.51 -31.85
CA ALA A 114 33.18 -2.44 -31.81
C ALA A 114 31.77 -3.00 -31.55
N SER A 115 31.39 -4.09 -32.23
CA SER A 115 30.10 -4.76 -32.01
C SER A 115 29.96 -5.32 -30.60
N LEU A 116 31.01 -5.97 -30.07
CA LEU A 116 31.04 -6.47 -28.70
C LEU A 116 30.92 -5.33 -27.69
N SER A 117 31.71 -4.27 -27.86
CA SER A 117 31.67 -3.06 -27.02
C SER A 117 30.29 -2.45 -26.94
N MET A 118 29.66 -2.23 -28.10
CA MET A 118 28.32 -1.67 -28.19
C MET A 118 27.31 -2.54 -27.45
N GLY A 119 27.45 -3.86 -27.60
CA GLY A 119 26.65 -4.83 -26.89
C GLY A 119 26.79 -4.74 -25.36
N LEU A 120 28.02 -4.78 -24.85
CA LEU A 120 28.28 -4.70 -23.41
C LEU A 120 27.76 -3.39 -22.82
N LEU A 121 27.96 -2.27 -23.52
CA LEU A 121 27.43 -0.96 -23.12
C LEU A 121 25.89 -0.96 -23.09
N LEU A 122 25.23 -1.55 -24.08
CA LEU A 122 23.78 -1.67 -24.11
C LEU A 122 23.26 -2.48 -22.91
N THR A 123 23.97 -3.54 -22.52
CA THR A 123 23.62 -4.33 -21.32
C THR A 123 23.79 -3.55 -20.03
N VAL A 124 24.86 -2.76 -19.91
CA VAL A 124 25.02 -1.87 -18.77
C VAL A 124 23.87 -0.85 -18.75
N ALA A 125 23.56 -0.23 -19.88
CA ALA A 125 22.46 0.73 -19.97
C ALA A 125 21.11 0.11 -19.59
N LEU A 126 20.82 -1.11 -20.05
CA LEU A 126 19.58 -1.83 -19.72
C LEU A 126 19.52 -2.18 -18.23
N GLY A 127 20.64 -2.61 -17.63
CA GLY A 127 20.72 -2.87 -16.20
C GLY A 127 20.47 -1.61 -15.36
N GLN A 128 21.08 -0.48 -15.75
CA GLN A 128 20.85 0.82 -15.09
C GLN A 128 19.40 1.30 -15.25
N TYR A 129 18.78 1.08 -16.41
CA TYR A 129 17.37 1.39 -16.63
C TYR A 129 16.46 0.58 -15.71
N VAL A 130 16.70 -0.73 -15.59
CA VAL A 130 15.94 -1.61 -14.69
C VAL A 130 16.11 -1.18 -13.23
N ARG A 131 17.35 -0.87 -12.80
CA ARG A 131 17.63 -0.34 -11.47
C ARG A 131 16.87 0.97 -11.21
N SER A 132 16.99 1.95 -12.11
CA SER A 132 16.30 3.23 -11.99
C SER A 132 14.79 3.06 -11.93
N ARG A 133 14.22 2.12 -12.70
CA ARG A 133 12.79 1.81 -12.65
C ARG A 133 12.38 1.22 -11.29
N ARG A 134 13.19 0.32 -10.72
CA ARG A 134 12.94 -0.25 -9.37
C ARG A 134 13.00 0.83 -8.30
N ASP A 135 14.07 1.63 -8.29
CA ASP A 135 14.25 2.72 -7.32
C ASP A 135 13.08 3.72 -7.39
N ARG A 136 12.60 4.04 -8.60
CA ARG A 136 11.43 4.92 -8.80
C ARG A 136 10.12 4.28 -8.32
N ALA A 137 9.93 2.98 -8.53
CA ALA A 137 8.76 2.27 -8.06
C ALA A 137 8.73 2.22 -6.53
N GLU A 138 9.83 1.85 -5.89
CA GLU A 138 9.95 1.84 -4.43
C GLU A 138 9.74 3.25 -3.83
N ALA A 139 10.31 4.29 -4.46
CA ALA A 139 10.10 5.67 -4.03
C ALA A 139 8.64 6.15 -4.25
N ALA A 140 7.94 5.62 -5.25
CA ALA A 140 6.52 5.91 -5.46
C ALA A 140 5.65 5.21 -4.41
N GLU A 141 5.93 3.94 -4.11
CA GLU A 141 5.23 3.16 -3.08
C GLU A 141 5.39 3.80 -1.69
N ARG A 142 6.62 4.21 -1.32
CA ARG A 142 6.88 4.91 -0.05
C ARG A 142 6.09 6.21 0.06
N ARG A 143 6.09 7.03 -1.00
CA ARG A 143 5.33 8.29 -1.04
C ARG A 143 3.81 8.05 -0.98
N ALA A 144 3.32 7.00 -1.62
CA ALA A 144 1.90 6.64 -1.55
C ALA A 144 1.50 6.22 -0.12
N ALA A 145 2.31 5.39 0.54
CA ALA A 145 2.09 4.96 1.92
C ALA A 145 2.17 6.14 2.92
N GLU A 146 3.09 7.08 2.71
CA GLU A 146 3.16 8.32 3.51
C GLU A 146 1.91 9.19 3.30
N ALA A 147 1.49 9.40 2.05
CA ALA A 147 0.31 10.18 1.74
C ALA A 147 -0.99 9.56 2.29
N GLU A 148 -1.09 8.23 2.34
CA GLU A 148 -2.23 7.53 2.96
C GLU A 148 -2.27 7.78 4.47
N ARG A 149 -1.14 7.64 5.16
CA ARG A 149 -1.04 7.94 6.60
C ARG A 149 -1.39 9.39 6.92
N ASP A 150 -0.92 10.33 6.11
CA ASP A 150 -1.22 11.75 6.29
C ASP A 150 -2.71 12.05 6.08
N ARG A 151 -3.34 11.44 5.07
CA ARG A 151 -4.80 11.56 4.85
C ARG A 151 -5.61 11.00 6.01
N GLU A 152 -5.24 9.84 6.54
CA GLU A 152 -5.91 9.26 7.71
C GLU A 152 -5.75 10.15 8.95
N ALA A 153 -4.54 10.66 9.19
CA ALA A 153 -4.27 11.58 10.28
C ALA A 153 -5.07 12.88 10.14
N GLU A 154 -5.14 13.44 8.93
CA GLU A 154 -5.93 14.63 8.64
C GLU A 154 -7.44 14.37 8.80
N ALA A 155 -7.94 13.24 8.32
CA ALA A 155 -9.34 12.85 8.48
C ALA A 155 -9.73 12.74 9.96
N ARG A 156 -8.88 12.10 10.79
CA ARG A 156 -9.08 12.01 12.25
C ARG A 156 -9.05 13.39 12.92
N ARG A 157 -8.14 14.27 12.50
CA ARG A 157 -8.06 15.66 13.00
C ARG A 157 -9.32 16.45 12.63
N ARG A 158 -9.77 16.36 11.38
CA ARG A 158 -10.99 17.01 10.88
C ARG A 158 -12.23 16.50 11.64
N ALA A 159 -12.37 15.18 11.83
CA ALA A 159 -13.46 14.60 12.61
C ALA A 159 -13.46 15.08 14.07
N THR A 160 -12.28 15.15 14.71
CA THR A 160 -12.15 15.66 16.08
C THR A 160 -12.48 17.15 16.19
N ALA A 161 -12.01 17.96 15.24
CA ALA A 161 -12.31 19.39 15.19
C ALA A 161 -13.81 19.64 15.01
N GLU A 162 -14.46 18.86 14.16
CA GLU A 162 -15.90 18.92 13.93
C GLU A 162 -16.70 18.54 15.18
N ARG A 163 -16.31 17.47 15.88
CA ARG A 163 -16.91 17.10 17.16
C ARG A 163 -16.82 18.22 18.20
N LEU A 164 -15.67 18.91 18.28
CA LEU A 164 -15.50 20.06 19.18
C LEU A 164 -16.29 21.30 18.74
N ARG A 165 -16.54 21.46 17.43
CA ARG A 165 -17.41 22.53 16.91
C ARG A 165 -18.85 22.27 17.32
N ILE A 166 -19.35 21.06 17.05
CA ILE A 166 -20.71 20.63 17.43
C ILE A 166 -20.92 20.77 18.93
N ALA A 167 -19.96 20.33 19.76
CA ALA A 167 -20.06 20.45 21.21
C ALA A 167 -20.20 21.92 21.69
N ARG A 168 -19.49 22.85 21.04
CA ARG A 168 -19.60 24.28 21.35
C ARG A 168 -20.91 24.89 20.88
N GLU A 169 -21.34 24.60 19.66
CA GLU A 169 -22.64 25.06 19.15
C GLU A 169 -23.79 24.54 20.04
N LEU A 170 -23.73 23.28 20.46
CA LEU A 170 -24.67 22.71 21.42
C LEU A 170 -24.59 23.40 22.79
N HIS A 171 -23.39 23.65 23.30
CA HIS A 171 -23.21 24.33 24.59
C HIS A 171 -23.75 25.75 24.58
N ASP A 172 -23.55 26.52 23.50
CA ASP A 172 -24.01 27.90 23.39
C ASP A 172 -25.54 27.97 23.34
N VAL A 173 -26.19 27.08 22.55
CA VAL A 173 -27.65 26.97 22.50
C VAL A 173 -28.21 26.54 23.86
N LEU A 174 -27.59 25.54 24.50
CA LEU A 174 -27.97 25.07 25.83
C LEU A 174 -27.85 26.17 26.89
N ALA A 175 -26.73 26.88 26.92
CA ALA A 175 -26.46 27.95 27.88
C ALA A 175 -27.50 29.07 27.72
N HIS A 176 -27.79 29.47 26.48
CA HIS A 176 -28.81 30.48 26.21
C HIS A 176 -30.21 30.06 26.69
N GLN A 177 -30.61 28.80 26.41
CA GLN A 177 -31.90 28.26 26.84
C GLN A 177 -32.01 28.19 28.38
N ILE A 178 -30.95 27.73 29.06
CA ILE A 178 -30.91 27.68 30.53
C ILE A 178 -30.99 29.10 31.12
N SER A 179 -30.27 30.08 30.55
CA SER A 179 -30.38 31.48 30.97
C SER A 179 -31.80 32.02 30.81
N LEU A 180 -32.48 31.75 29.69
CA LEU A 180 -33.86 32.19 29.46
C LEU A 180 -34.83 31.57 30.48
N ILE A 181 -34.71 30.26 30.73
CA ILE A 181 -35.50 29.55 31.75
C ILE A 181 -35.27 30.19 33.13
N ASN A 182 -34.02 30.49 33.49
CA ASN A 182 -33.69 31.05 34.80
C ASN A 182 -34.23 32.48 34.98
N VAL A 183 -34.17 33.32 33.93
CA VAL A 183 -34.77 34.67 33.93
C VAL A 183 -36.30 34.59 34.04
N GLN A 184 -36.95 33.72 33.27
CA GLN A 184 -38.41 33.56 33.33
C GLN A 184 -38.88 33.01 34.68
N ALA A 185 -38.16 32.04 35.24
CA ALA A 185 -38.43 31.50 36.58
C ALA A 185 -38.21 32.56 37.68
N GLY A 186 -37.14 33.35 37.59
CA GLY A 186 -36.88 34.47 38.50
C GLY A 186 -37.96 35.54 38.44
N ALA A 187 -38.43 35.91 37.24
CA ALA A 187 -39.53 36.85 37.06
C ALA A 187 -40.86 36.34 37.62
N ALA A 188 -41.12 35.03 37.53
CA ALA A 188 -42.31 34.40 38.13
C ALA A 188 -42.25 34.41 39.67
N LEU A 189 -41.09 34.15 40.26
CA LEU A 189 -40.90 34.16 41.72
C LEU A 189 -40.97 35.56 42.32
N HIS A 190 -40.46 36.58 41.64
CA HIS A 190 -40.45 37.97 42.15
C HIS A 190 -41.85 38.60 42.21
N ARG A 191 -42.82 38.10 41.42
CA ARG A 191 -44.22 38.58 41.44
C ARG A 191 -45.11 37.82 42.42
N ARG A 192 -44.56 36.86 43.16
CA ARG A 192 -45.33 35.99 44.07
C ARG A 192 -45.80 36.72 45.32
N ASP A 193 -45.07 37.74 45.75
CA ASP A 193 -45.39 38.50 46.98
C ASP A 193 -46.41 39.64 46.75
N ASP A 194 -46.70 39.98 45.48
CA ASP A 194 -47.59 41.10 45.08
C ASP A 194 -48.93 40.65 44.45
N ALA A 195 -49.23 39.35 44.38
CA ALA A 195 -50.27 38.79 43.50
C ALA A 195 -51.57 38.36 44.22
N ASP A 196 -52.73 38.80 43.72
CA ASP A 196 -54.07 38.24 44.00
C ASP A 196 -54.21 36.81 43.41
N ARG A 197 -55.20 36.00 43.86
CA ARG A 197 -55.40 34.59 43.40
C ARG A 197 -55.40 34.41 41.87
N ALA A 198 -55.91 35.38 41.11
CA ALA A 198 -55.95 35.33 39.64
C ALA A 198 -54.55 35.49 38.98
N ASP A 199 -53.60 36.13 39.66
CA ASP A 199 -52.21 36.26 39.19
C ASP A 199 -51.37 35.03 39.53
N ALA A 200 -51.72 34.30 40.60
CA ALA A 200 -51.12 33.00 40.91
C ALA A 200 -51.40 31.96 39.81
N ASP A 201 -52.63 31.88 39.29
CA ASP A 201 -52.99 30.95 38.21
C ASP A 201 -52.20 31.23 36.92
N ARG A 202 -51.96 32.51 36.60
CA ARG A 202 -51.10 32.91 35.47
C ARG A 202 -49.63 32.54 35.68
N ALA A 203 -49.12 32.67 36.90
CA ALA A 203 -47.76 32.27 37.24
C ALA A 203 -47.56 30.75 37.17
N TYR A 204 -48.54 29.96 37.63
CA TYR A 204 -48.55 28.50 37.47
C TYR A 204 -48.60 28.07 35.99
N ALA A 205 -49.42 28.73 35.17
CA ALA A 205 -49.48 28.45 33.73
C ALA A 205 -48.13 28.72 33.02
N ALA A 206 -47.41 29.78 33.42
CA ALA A 206 -46.08 30.09 32.90
C ALA A 206 -45.03 29.04 33.32
N LEU A 207 -45.06 28.57 34.56
CA LEU A 207 -44.20 27.47 35.05
C LEU A 207 -44.50 26.14 34.35
N GLU A 208 -45.77 25.86 34.06
CA GLU A 208 -46.19 24.68 33.28
C GLU A 208 -45.65 24.73 31.85
N ALA A 209 -45.69 25.91 31.20
CA ALA A 209 -45.13 26.12 29.88
C ALA A 209 -43.60 25.93 29.87
N ILE A 210 -42.89 26.45 30.87
CA ILE A 210 -41.43 26.25 31.05
C ILE A 210 -41.10 24.77 31.24
N LYS A 211 -41.87 24.06 32.07
CA LYS A 211 -41.73 22.61 32.28
C LYS A 211 -41.95 21.84 30.98
N SER A 212 -42.95 22.21 30.18
CA SER A 212 -43.21 21.57 28.88
C SER A 212 -42.08 21.81 27.90
N ALA A 213 -41.67 23.07 27.70
CA ALA A 213 -40.59 23.44 26.78
C ALA A 213 -39.27 22.75 27.15
N SER A 214 -38.90 22.72 28.44
CA SER A 214 -37.71 22.01 28.92
C SER A 214 -37.77 20.50 28.63
N LYS A 215 -38.96 19.90 28.74
CA LYS A 215 -39.19 18.47 28.51
C LYS A 215 -39.16 18.12 27.02
N ASP A 216 -39.53 19.04 26.14
CA ASP A 216 -39.45 18.87 24.69
C ASP A 216 -38.00 19.03 24.21
N THR A 217 -37.27 20.05 24.67
CA THR A 217 -35.85 20.24 24.36
C THR A 217 -34.97 19.08 24.83
N LEU A 218 -35.20 18.55 26.05
CA LEU A 218 -34.49 17.35 26.52
C LEU A 218 -34.79 16.10 25.67
N ARG A 219 -35.98 16.03 25.07
CA ARG A 219 -36.36 14.92 24.18
C ARG A 219 -35.65 15.04 22.84
N GLU A 220 -35.57 16.25 22.30
CA GLU A 220 -34.87 16.57 21.06
C GLU A 220 -33.35 16.34 21.18
N LEU A 221 -32.73 16.77 22.28
CA LEU A 221 -31.31 16.49 22.59
C LEU A 221 -31.02 14.98 22.73
N ARG A 222 -31.89 14.21 23.38
CA ARG A 222 -31.76 12.75 23.42
C ARG A 222 -31.90 12.12 22.04
N GLY A 223 -32.74 12.69 21.17
CA GLY A 223 -32.86 12.29 19.77
C GLY A 223 -31.55 12.48 19.01
N VAL A 224 -30.96 13.68 19.08
CA VAL A 224 -29.68 13.99 18.42
C VAL A 224 -28.53 13.15 18.97
N LEU A 225 -28.41 13.00 20.29
CA LEU A 225 -27.42 12.12 20.93
C LEU A 225 -27.65 10.63 20.59
N GLY A 226 -28.90 10.20 20.43
CA GLY A 226 -29.25 8.84 20.02
C GLY A 226 -28.74 8.51 18.61
N VAL A 227 -28.89 9.45 17.67
CA VAL A 227 -28.40 9.31 16.29
C VAL A 227 -26.87 9.28 16.25
N LEU A 228 -26.20 10.16 17.00
CA LEU A 228 -24.72 10.18 17.08
C LEU A 228 -24.15 8.90 17.72
N ARG A 229 -24.79 8.37 18.76
CA ARG A 229 -24.37 7.12 19.43
C ARG A 229 -24.62 5.87 18.57
N GLN A 230 -25.59 5.89 17.67
CA GLN A 230 -25.80 4.83 16.68
C GLN A 230 -24.77 4.89 15.55
N ALA A 231 -24.31 6.08 15.18
CA ALA A 231 -23.26 6.26 14.17
C ALA A 231 -21.85 5.91 14.69
N ASP A 232 -21.58 6.06 15.98
CA ASP A 232 -20.31 5.65 16.63
C ASP A 232 -20.25 4.14 16.98
N ALA A 233 -21.36 3.40 16.84
CA ALA A 233 -21.42 1.96 17.11
C ALA A 233 -20.92 1.11 15.93
N GLU A 234 -19.64 1.28 15.58
CA GLU A 234 -18.85 0.32 14.79
C GLU A 234 -17.94 -0.55 15.69
N ASP A 235 -18.25 -0.63 16.99
CA ASP A 235 -17.55 -1.49 17.96
C ASP A 235 -18.32 -2.81 18.20
N PRO A 236 -17.77 -4.00 17.88
CA PRO A 236 -18.45 -5.29 18.01
C PRO A 236 -18.83 -5.68 19.46
N ALA A 237 -18.34 -4.95 20.46
CA ALA A 237 -18.54 -5.28 21.87
C ALA A 237 -19.72 -4.53 22.54
N GLY A 238 -20.39 -3.61 21.83
CA GLY A 238 -21.35 -2.67 22.41
C GLY A 238 -22.77 -2.74 21.84
N ALA A 239 -23.14 -3.82 21.16
CA ALA A 239 -24.48 -4.00 20.61
C ALA A 239 -25.54 -3.85 21.73
N VAL A 240 -26.18 -2.69 21.81
CA VAL A 240 -27.48 -2.59 22.48
C VAL A 240 -28.37 -3.55 21.70
N PRO A 241 -28.97 -4.58 22.33
CA PRO A 241 -29.73 -5.58 21.60
C PRO A 241 -30.78 -4.86 20.75
N SER A 242 -30.78 -5.15 19.44
CA SER A 242 -31.86 -4.71 18.55
C SER A 242 -33.19 -4.91 19.28
N PRO A 243 -34.07 -3.90 19.36
CA PRO A 243 -35.25 -3.96 20.21
C PRO A 243 -36.05 -5.23 19.90
N SER A 244 -36.07 -6.17 20.84
CA SER A 244 -36.74 -7.44 20.68
C SER A 244 -38.25 -7.25 20.78
N LEU A 245 -38.99 -8.13 20.13
CA LEU A 245 -40.46 -8.12 20.13
C LEU A 245 -41.06 -8.26 21.55
N ASP A 246 -40.25 -8.66 22.54
CA ASP A 246 -40.65 -8.75 23.95
C ASP A 246 -40.99 -7.38 24.56
N ARG A 247 -40.44 -6.29 24.01
CA ARG A 247 -40.72 -4.92 24.48
C ARG A 247 -42.01 -4.32 23.91
N VAL A 248 -42.64 -4.99 22.94
CA VAL A 248 -43.90 -4.52 22.35
C VAL A 248 -44.98 -4.44 23.43
N GLY A 249 -45.06 -5.40 24.36
CA GLY A 249 -46.05 -5.37 25.46
C GLY A 249 -45.99 -4.06 26.28
N VAL A 250 -44.78 -3.65 26.68
CA VAL A 250 -44.56 -2.42 27.45
C VAL A 250 -44.94 -1.17 26.64
N LEU A 251 -44.68 -1.16 25.33
CA LEU A 251 -45.06 -0.04 24.45
C LEU A 251 -46.58 0.06 24.24
N LEU A 252 -47.27 -1.08 24.17
CA LEU A 252 -48.74 -1.11 24.07
C LEU A 252 -49.38 -0.60 25.37
N GLU A 253 -48.84 -0.96 26.53
CA GLU A 253 -49.29 -0.46 27.84
C GLU A 253 -49.09 1.05 27.98
N GLN A 254 -47.94 1.57 27.54
CA GLN A 254 -47.67 3.01 27.56
C GLN A 254 -48.58 3.80 26.60
N ALA A 255 -48.88 3.25 25.41
CA ALA A 255 -49.80 3.86 24.46
C ALA A 255 -51.25 3.86 24.97
N ALA A 256 -51.67 2.77 25.63
CA ALA A 256 -52.99 2.70 26.28
C ALA A 256 -53.10 3.66 27.47
N ALA A 257 -52.04 3.79 28.29
CA ALA A 257 -51.99 4.78 29.37
C ALA A 257 -52.02 6.24 28.88
N ALA A 258 -51.61 6.47 27.62
CA ALA A 258 -51.75 7.76 26.94
C ALA A 258 -53.13 7.95 26.27
N GLY A 259 -54.08 7.03 26.47
CA GLY A 259 -55.47 7.13 25.98
C GLY A 259 -55.68 6.69 24.53
N LEU A 260 -54.70 6.02 23.91
CA LEU A 260 -54.83 5.51 22.54
C LEU A 260 -55.49 4.13 22.54
N THR A 261 -56.45 3.91 21.64
CA THR A 261 -57.07 2.59 21.42
C THR A 261 -56.13 1.71 20.62
N VAL A 262 -55.56 0.69 21.26
CA VAL A 262 -54.58 -0.19 20.62
C VAL A 262 -55.17 -1.57 20.36
N ARG A 263 -55.12 -2.03 19.10
CA ARG A 263 -55.60 -3.35 18.69
C ARG A 263 -54.43 -4.19 18.19
N ARG A 264 -54.16 -5.31 18.86
CA ARG A 264 -53.10 -6.27 18.49
C ARG A 264 -53.67 -7.35 17.57
N ALA A 265 -52.96 -7.67 16.48
CA ALA A 265 -53.23 -8.82 15.62
C ALA A 265 -51.91 -9.54 15.29
N GLY A 266 -51.82 -10.83 15.61
CA GLY A 266 -50.64 -11.67 15.39
C GLY A 266 -49.90 -12.13 16.67
N ASP A 267 -49.19 -13.25 16.58
CA ASP A 267 -48.36 -13.82 17.64
C ASP A 267 -46.90 -13.31 17.51
N LEU A 268 -46.32 -12.85 18.62
CA LEU A 268 -44.95 -12.31 18.66
C LEU A 268 -43.91 -13.43 18.86
N ALA A 269 -44.35 -14.66 19.18
CA ALA A 269 -43.47 -15.79 19.44
C ALA A 269 -42.92 -16.45 18.16
N ARG A 270 -43.41 -16.07 16.97
CA ARG A 270 -43.00 -16.71 15.71
C ARG A 270 -42.69 -15.65 14.63
N PRO A 271 -41.41 -15.46 14.25
CA PRO A 271 -41.08 -14.63 13.10
C PRO A 271 -41.68 -15.26 11.83
N PRO A 272 -42.29 -14.48 10.92
CA PRO A 272 -42.76 -15.00 9.65
C PRO A 272 -41.55 -15.27 8.74
N GLY A 273 -41.27 -16.55 8.48
CA GLY A 273 -40.32 -17.00 7.47
C GLY A 273 -38.98 -17.49 8.00
N GLY A 274 -38.94 -18.75 8.43
CA GLY A 274 -37.72 -19.55 8.50
C GLY A 274 -38.08 -20.98 8.15
N SER A 275 -37.63 -21.47 6.99
CA SER A 275 -37.80 -22.88 6.62
C SER A 275 -36.97 -23.75 7.55
N PRO A 276 -37.50 -24.90 8.03
CA PRO A 276 -36.68 -25.88 8.71
C PRO A 276 -36.03 -26.80 7.67
N GLY A 277 -34.71 -26.67 7.49
CA GLY A 277 -33.88 -27.66 6.78
C GLY A 277 -33.12 -27.09 5.58
N ASP A 278 -31.80 -27.32 5.61
CA ASP A 278 -30.73 -27.06 4.62
C ASP A 278 -29.98 -25.72 4.70
#